data_AF-A0A218QT13-F1
#
_entry.id   AF-A0A218QT13-F1
#
_cell.length_a   1.000
_cell.length_b   1.000
_cell.length_c   1.000
_cell.angle_alpha   90.00
_cell.angle_beta   90.00
_cell.angle_gamma   90.00
#
_symmetry.space_group_name_H-M   'P 1'
#
loop_
_entity.id
_entity.type
_entity.pdbx_description
1 polymer ?
#
loop_
_entity_poly.entity_id
_entity_poly.type
_entity_poly.pdbx_seq_one_letter_code
_entity_poly.pdbx_strand_id
1 'polypeptide(L)'
;MVSEDLLLYEQLLKTPEYQQRVERIARSQTRNTSSSWEDAVQAAHEKVFQATQAGKFQKGGVNEFYRWAATVAKFQIIDLVRKEKQSICQSLDQNIPGTDVPLSEAIADKFNLFDALERTDLINRIIDAIIELDRHYPERGYVKLWQGYIQGKKQCQIAAELGITQGAISKRWQELRSYLAQMLGING
;
A
#
# COMPACT_ATOMS: atom_id res chain seq x y z
N MET A 1 18.75 -22.97 19.47
CA MET A 1 17.49 -22.79 20.23
C MET A 1 16.36 -22.16 19.42
N VAL A 2 16.59 -21.32 18.40
CA VAL A 2 15.50 -20.66 17.62
C VAL A 2 14.62 -21.64 16.80
N SER A 3 15.13 -22.81 16.42
CA SER A 3 14.38 -23.77 15.57
C SER A 3 13.27 -24.55 16.28
N GLU A 4 13.38 -24.83 17.58
CA GLU A 4 12.38 -25.65 18.30
C GLU A 4 11.11 -24.86 18.61
N ASP A 5 11.26 -23.59 18.98
CA ASP A 5 10.12 -22.69 19.25
C ASP A 5 9.29 -22.43 17.97
N LEU A 6 9.97 -22.32 16.81
CA LEU A 6 9.31 -22.11 15.54
C LEU A 6 8.44 -23.31 15.14
N LEU A 7 8.96 -24.53 15.29
CA LEU A 7 8.22 -25.77 15.05
C LEU A 7 7.02 -25.91 16.00
N LEU A 8 7.18 -25.51 17.25
CA LEU A 8 6.08 -25.48 18.23
C LEU A 8 4.96 -24.53 17.78
N TYR A 9 5.30 -23.31 17.37
CA TYR A 9 4.28 -22.35 16.90
C TYR A 9 3.58 -22.80 15.61
N GLU A 10 4.30 -23.42 14.68
CA GLU A 10 3.69 -24.00 13.47
C GLU A 10 2.67 -25.10 13.80
N GLN A 11 2.96 -25.94 14.80
CA GLN A 11 2.01 -26.95 15.28
C GLN A 11 0.78 -26.30 15.95
N LEU A 12 0.99 -25.26 16.77
CA LEU A 12 -0.09 -24.54 17.42
C LEU A 12 -1.05 -23.88 16.42
N LEU A 13 -0.54 -23.37 15.29
CA LEU A 13 -1.37 -22.78 14.22
C LEU A 13 -2.24 -23.80 13.47
N LYS A 14 -1.93 -25.10 13.57
CA LYS A 14 -2.72 -26.20 12.98
C LYS A 14 -3.81 -26.72 13.92
N THR A 15 -3.87 -26.22 15.15
CA THR A 15 -4.86 -26.70 16.12
C THR A 15 -6.27 -26.25 15.74
N PRO A 16 -7.29 -27.11 15.95
CA PRO A 16 -8.67 -26.75 15.69
C PRO A 16 -9.14 -25.54 16.49
N GLU A 17 -8.63 -25.36 17.72
CA GLU A 17 -8.98 -24.24 18.58
C GLU A 17 -8.62 -22.88 17.95
N TYR A 18 -7.40 -22.78 17.41
CA TYR A 18 -6.95 -21.58 16.74
C TYR A 18 -7.73 -21.34 15.44
N GLN A 19 -7.89 -22.37 14.61
CA GLN A 19 -8.64 -22.29 13.35
C GLN A 19 -10.07 -21.80 13.58
N GLN A 20 -10.81 -22.41 14.50
CA GLN A 20 -12.18 -22.00 14.84
C GLN A 20 -12.27 -20.57 15.37
N ARG A 21 -11.21 -20.09 16.03
CA ARG A 21 -11.15 -18.70 16.53
C ARG A 21 -10.97 -17.72 15.38
N VAL A 22 -10.08 -18.02 14.42
CA VAL A 22 -9.87 -17.20 13.22
C VAL A 22 -11.12 -17.20 12.34
N GLU A 23 -11.76 -18.35 12.15
CA GLU A 23 -13.04 -18.46 11.41
C GLU A 23 -14.15 -17.59 12.02
N ARG A 24 -14.31 -17.62 13.34
CA ARG A 24 -15.29 -16.77 14.04
C ARG A 24 -15.02 -15.29 13.81
N ILE A 25 -13.74 -14.88 13.81
CA ILE A 25 -13.35 -13.51 13.52
C ILE A 25 -13.67 -13.16 12.07
N ALA A 26 -13.27 -14.02 11.12
CA ALA A 26 -13.51 -13.80 9.69
C ALA A 26 -15.01 -13.64 9.39
N ARG A 27 -15.84 -14.60 9.81
CA ARG A 27 -17.30 -14.55 9.62
C ARG A 27 -17.93 -13.29 10.23
N SER A 28 -17.41 -12.82 11.36
CA SER A 28 -17.91 -11.59 11.99
C SER A 28 -17.52 -10.34 11.20
N GLN A 29 -16.31 -10.29 10.64
CA GLN A 29 -15.76 -9.08 10.01
C GLN A 29 -16.14 -8.97 8.52
N THR A 30 -16.32 -10.09 7.83
CA THR A 30 -16.75 -10.11 6.42
C THR A 30 -18.27 -10.07 6.27
N ARG A 31 -19.03 -10.06 7.39
CA ARG A 31 -20.48 -9.94 7.35
C ARG A 31 -20.88 -8.63 6.66
N ASN A 32 -21.75 -8.73 5.64
CA ASN A 32 -22.18 -7.61 4.79
C ASN A 32 -21.05 -6.99 3.95
N THR A 33 -20.05 -7.79 3.61
CA THR A 33 -19.01 -7.43 2.64
C THR A 33 -19.04 -8.43 1.49
N SER A 34 -18.50 -8.05 0.33
CA SER A 34 -18.31 -8.96 -0.80
C SER A 34 -17.15 -9.94 -0.59
N SER A 35 -16.35 -9.78 0.49
CA SER A 35 -15.24 -10.65 0.84
C SER A 35 -15.73 -12.04 1.23
N SER A 36 -15.17 -13.09 0.62
CA SER A 36 -15.31 -14.46 1.13
C SER A 36 -14.65 -14.56 2.51
N TRP A 37 -15.36 -15.19 3.46
CA TRP A 37 -14.80 -15.44 4.79
C TRP A 37 -13.69 -16.50 4.74
N GLU A 38 -13.76 -17.44 3.80
CA GLU A 38 -12.73 -18.44 3.54
C GLU A 38 -11.41 -17.80 3.09
N ASP A 39 -11.48 -16.86 2.13
CA ASP A 39 -10.31 -16.11 1.67
C ASP A 39 -9.69 -15.26 2.80
N ALA A 40 -10.54 -14.65 3.62
CA ALA A 40 -10.10 -13.87 4.78
C ALA A 40 -9.41 -14.76 5.84
N VAL A 41 -9.89 -15.98 6.06
CA VAL A 41 -9.25 -16.98 6.92
C VAL A 41 -7.87 -17.36 6.36
N GLN A 42 -7.79 -17.71 5.07
CA GLN A 42 -6.53 -18.11 4.44
C GLN A 42 -5.47 -17.01 4.54
N ALA A 43 -5.83 -15.77 4.20
CA ALA A 43 -4.93 -14.63 4.29
C ALA A 43 -4.48 -14.34 5.74
N ALA A 44 -5.36 -14.54 6.73
CA ALA A 44 -5.02 -14.39 8.14
C ALA A 44 -4.02 -15.46 8.60
N HIS A 45 -4.23 -16.73 8.23
CA HIS A 45 -3.32 -17.83 8.53
C HIS A 45 -1.94 -17.58 7.93
N GLU A 46 -1.88 -17.20 6.66
CA GLU A 46 -0.62 -16.88 5.98
C GLU A 46 0.11 -15.73 6.68
N LYS A 47 -0.61 -14.66 7.04
CA LYS A 47 -0.02 -13.51 7.71
C LYS A 47 0.58 -13.84 9.07
N VAL A 48 -0.13 -14.65 9.87
CA VAL A 48 0.34 -15.08 11.19
C VAL A 48 1.55 -15.99 11.06
N PHE A 49 1.54 -16.90 10.09
CA PHE A 49 2.68 -17.77 9.79
C PHE A 49 3.92 -16.96 9.40
N GLN A 50 3.80 -16.03 8.46
CA GLN A 50 4.89 -15.12 8.06
C GLN A 50 5.42 -14.29 9.24
N ALA A 51 4.51 -13.77 10.08
CA ALA A 51 4.91 -13.00 11.26
C ALA A 51 5.66 -13.86 12.30
N THR A 52 5.27 -15.12 12.43
CA THR A 52 5.94 -16.10 13.29
C THR A 52 7.34 -16.40 12.76
N GLN A 53 7.47 -16.68 11.46
CA GLN A 53 8.78 -16.90 10.81
C GLN A 53 9.72 -15.69 10.92
N ALA A 54 9.16 -14.49 10.86
CA ALA A 54 9.90 -13.24 11.03
C ALA A 54 10.26 -12.93 12.50
N GLY A 55 10.00 -13.84 13.45
CA GLY A 55 10.32 -13.68 14.86
C GLY A 55 9.57 -12.51 15.53
N LYS A 56 8.37 -12.17 15.03
CA LYS A 56 7.58 -11.05 15.57
C LYS A 56 6.97 -11.37 16.93
N PHE A 57 6.79 -12.66 17.23
CA PHE A 57 6.49 -13.12 18.58
C PHE A 57 7.81 -13.49 19.28
N GLN A 58 8.17 -12.76 20.33
CA GLN A 58 9.49 -12.89 20.96
C GLN A 58 9.46 -13.58 22.34
N LYS A 59 8.36 -13.44 23.09
CA LYS A 59 8.24 -13.94 24.46
C LYS A 59 6.80 -14.25 24.82
N GLY A 60 6.60 -15.33 25.58
CA GLY A 60 5.31 -15.74 26.12
C GLY A 60 5.10 -17.25 25.97
N GLY A 61 4.12 -17.78 26.69
CA GLY A 61 3.68 -19.16 26.54
C GLY A 61 2.68 -19.32 25.40
N VAL A 62 2.13 -20.52 25.31
CA VAL A 62 1.14 -20.92 24.31
C VAL A 62 -0.08 -19.98 24.31
N ASN A 63 -0.54 -19.57 25.50
CA ASN A 63 -1.70 -18.69 25.63
C ASN A 63 -1.43 -17.27 25.12
N GLU A 64 -0.24 -16.73 25.41
CA GLU A 64 0.20 -15.43 24.87
C GLU A 64 0.33 -15.49 23.35
N PHE A 65 0.87 -16.61 22.83
CA PHE A 65 0.95 -16.84 21.39
C PHE A 65 -0.43 -16.84 20.73
N TYR A 66 -1.41 -17.57 21.27
CA TYR A 66 -2.77 -17.58 20.70
C TYR A 66 -3.45 -16.21 20.72
N ARG A 67 -3.25 -15.43 21.79
CA ARG A 67 -3.77 -14.06 21.87
C ARG A 67 -3.13 -13.17 20.82
N TRP A 68 -1.80 -13.23 20.70
CA TRP A 68 -1.05 -12.48 19.72
C TRP A 68 -1.45 -12.85 18.28
N ALA A 69 -1.50 -14.15 17.98
CA ALA A 69 -1.89 -14.68 16.68
C ALA A 69 -3.32 -14.26 16.29
N ALA A 70 -4.27 -14.34 17.23
CA ALA A 70 -5.63 -13.88 17.01
C ALA A 70 -5.71 -12.37 16.72
N THR A 71 -4.87 -11.56 17.37
CA THR A 71 -4.79 -10.12 17.10
C THR A 71 -4.24 -9.84 15.70
N VAL A 72 -3.15 -10.52 15.29
CA VAL A 72 -2.59 -10.38 13.95
C VAL A 72 -3.59 -10.82 12.87
N ALA A 73 -4.25 -11.96 13.07
CA ALA A 73 -5.30 -12.46 12.19
C ALA A 73 -6.46 -11.45 12.05
N LYS A 74 -6.96 -10.91 13.17
CA LYS A 74 -8.02 -9.91 13.17
C LYS A 74 -7.65 -8.66 12.37
N PHE A 75 -6.45 -8.12 12.57
CA PHE A 75 -6.01 -6.93 11.83
C PHE A 75 -5.86 -7.20 10.33
N GLN A 76 -5.31 -8.36 9.95
CA GLN A 76 -5.23 -8.76 8.55
C GLN A 76 -6.60 -8.84 7.88
N ILE A 77 -7.60 -9.41 8.57
CA ILE A 77 -8.98 -9.51 8.07
C ILE A 77 -9.61 -8.12 7.91
N ILE A 78 -9.44 -7.24 8.90
CA ILE A 78 -9.94 -5.86 8.83
C ILE A 78 -9.31 -5.11 7.66
N ASP A 79 -7.99 -5.25 7.47
CA ASP A 79 -7.28 -4.61 6.38
C ASP A 79 -7.74 -5.12 5.00
N LEU A 80 -8.04 -6.42 4.89
CA LEU A 80 -8.61 -7.03 3.68
C LEU A 80 -9.97 -6.40 3.32
N VAL A 81 -10.89 -6.42 4.29
CA VAL A 81 -12.22 -5.82 4.14
C VAL A 81 -12.12 -4.33 3.81
N ARG A 82 -11.17 -3.61 4.43
CA ARG A 82 -10.95 -2.18 4.17
C ARG A 82 -10.47 -1.94 2.74
N LYS A 83 -9.51 -2.73 2.26
CA LYS A 83 -8.99 -2.62 0.89
C LYS A 83 -10.07 -2.92 -0.14
N GLU A 84 -10.92 -3.89 0.13
CA GLU A 84 -12.02 -4.24 -0.76
C GLU A 84 -13.09 -3.15 -0.83
N LYS A 85 -13.45 -2.53 0.31
CA LYS A 85 -14.33 -1.35 0.32
C LYS A 85 -13.74 -0.17 -0.45
N GLN A 86 -12.41 -0.04 -0.47
CA GLN A 86 -11.72 0.95 -1.28
C GLN A 86 -11.63 0.55 -2.77
N SER A 87 -11.75 -0.74 -3.08
CA SER A 87 -11.74 -1.29 -4.44
C SER A 87 -13.14 -1.59 -4.98
N ILE A 88 -14.20 -0.99 -4.43
CA ILE A 88 -15.54 -1.03 -5.05
C ILE A 88 -15.47 -0.27 -6.37
N CYS A 89 -14.94 -0.95 -7.38
CA CYS A 89 -15.09 -0.62 -8.78
C CYS A 89 -16.52 -1.02 -9.15
N GLN A 90 -17.26 -0.09 -9.75
CA GLN A 90 -18.55 -0.42 -10.35
C GLN A 90 -18.34 -1.51 -11.40
N SER A 91 -19.23 -2.51 -11.42
CA SER A 91 -19.18 -3.53 -12.46
C SER A 91 -19.40 -2.86 -13.82
N LEU A 92 -18.54 -3.19 -14.79
CA LEU A 92 -18.65 -2.66 -16.14
C LEU A 92 -19.89 -3.18 -16.88
N ASP A 93 -20.48 -4.27 -16.39
CA ASP A 93 -21.70 -4.86 -16.93
C ASP A 93 -22.97 -4.26 -16.32
N GLN A 94 -22.85 -3.32 -15.37
CA GLN A 94 -24.02 -2.61 -14.86
C GLN A 94 -24.48 -1.57 -15.89
N ASN A 95 -25.78 -1.58 -16.20
CA ASN A 95 -26.39 -0.55 -17.04
C ASN A 95 -26.33 0.82 -16.34
N ILE A 96 -26.06 1.87 -17.12
CA ILE A 96 -26.15 3.24 -16.61
C ILE A 96 -27.62 3.53 -16.24
N PRO A 97 -27.90 4.08 -15.03
CA PRO A 97 -29.26 4.39 -14.61
C PRO A 97 -30.02 5.23 -15.65
N GLY A 98 -31.13 4.70 -16.16
CA GLY A 98 -31.97 5.34 -17.18
C GLY A 98 -31.59 5.02 -18.63
N THR A 99 -30.67 4.10 -18.87
CA THR A 99 -30.33 3.60 -20.21
C THR A 99 -30.14 2.07 -20.20
N ASP A 100 -30.29 1.43 -21.36
CA ASP A 100 -29.98 0.00 -21.54
C ASP A 100 -28.51 -0.24 -21.95
N VAL A 101 -27.65 0.79 -21.81
CA VAL A 101 -26.24 0.74 -22.21
C VAL A 101 -25.38 0.27 -21.02
N PRO A 102 -24.58 -0.80 -21.17
CA PRO A 102 -23.61 -1.22 -20.18
C PRO A 102 -22.59 -0.12 -19.89
N LEU A 103 -22.15 0.02 -18.63
CA LEU A 103 -21.12 0.99 -18.24
C LEU A 103 -19.82 0.84 -19.05
N SER A 104 -19.47 -0.38 -19.47
CA SER A 104 -18.35 -0.68 -20.36
C SER A 104 -18.44 0.05 -21.71
N GLU A 105 -19.63 0.16 -22.30
CA GLU A 105 -19.82 0.80 -23.62
C GLU A 105 -19.78 2.34 -23.53
N ALA A 106 -20.00 2.91 -22.35
CA ALA A 106 -19.95 4.34 -22.10
C ALA A 106 -18.58 4.85 -21.61
N ILE A 107 -17.68 3.95 -21.22
CA ILE A 107 -16.30 4.31 -20.89
C ILE A 107 -15.54 4.49 -22.20
N ALA A 108 -15.25 5.74 -22.55
CA ALA A 108 -14.33 6.04 -23.64
C ALA A 108 -12.98 5.36 -23.40
N ASP A 109 -12.44 4.73 -24.44
CA ASP A 109 -11.22 3.94 -24.39
C ASP A 109 -10.04 4.81 -23.91
N LYS A 110 -9.57 4.56 -22.69
CA LYS A 110 -8.59 5.41 -21.98
C LYS A 110 -7.16 5.28 -22.51
N PHE A 111 -6.96 4.52 -23.58
CA PHE A 111 -5.73 4.47 -24.37
C PHE A 111 -5.83 5.40 -25.57
N ASN A 112 -6.23 6.65 -25.33
CA ASN A 112 -6.00 7.70 -26.31
C ASN A 112 -4.48 7.90 -26.44
N LEU A 113 -3.94 7.70 -27.64
CA LEU A 113 -2.57 8.07 -27.99
C LEU A 113 -2.29 9.54 -27.64
N PHE A 114 -3.32 10.39 -27.70
CA PHE A 114 -3.31 11.78 -27.26
C PHE A 114 -3.19 11.93 -25.73
N ASP A 115 -3.86 11.11 -24.91
CA ASP A 115 -3.71 11.12 -23.45
C ASP A 115 -2.32 10.64 -23.02
N ALA A 116 -1.74 9.67 -23.75
CA ALA A 116 -0.37 9.22 -23.53
C ALA A 116 0.66 10.30 -23.94
N LEU A 117 0.39 11.01 -25.03
CA LEU A 117 1.21 12.14 -25.49
C LEU A 117 1.13 13.31 -24.49
N GLU A 118 -0.07 13.70 -24.05
CA GLU A 118 -0.29 14.74 -23.04
C GLU A 118 0.35 14.40 -21.69
N ARG A 119 0.29 13.12 -21.27
CA ARG A 119 1.01 12.66 -20.08
C ARG A 119 2.51 12.73 -20.26
N THR A 120 3.03 12.39 -21.43
CA THR A 120 4.46 12.46 -21.73
C THR A 120 4.93 13.92 -21.73
N ASP A 121 4.17 14.83 -22.34
CA ASP A 121 4.45 16.27 -22.32
C ASP A 121 4.38 16.86 -20.91
N LEU A 122 3.42 16.44 -20.10
CA LEU A 122 3.34 16.87 -18.70
C LEU A 122 4.53 16.35 -17.89
N ILE A 123 4.94 15.10 -18.09
CA ILE A 123 6.13 14.52 -17.44
C ILE A 123 7.38 15.28 -17.87
N ASN A 124 7.53 15.58 -19.17
CA ASN A 124 8.65 16.36 -19.69
C ASN A 124 8.68 17.77 -19.07
N ARG A 125 7.53 18.46 -19.00
CA ARG A 125 7.41 19.77 -18.33
C ARG A 125 7.77 19.70 -16.84
N ILE A 126 7.39 18.64 -16.13
CA ILE A 126 7.78 18.42 -14.74
C ILE A 126 9.29 18.21 -14.65
N ILE A 127 9.89 17.40 -15.53
CA ILE A 127 11.34 17.16 -15.54
C ILE A 127 12.10 18.46 -15.81
N ASP A 128 11.69 19.22 -16.83
CA ASP A 128 12.29 20.50 -17.19
C ASP A 128 12.20 21.50 -16.03
N ALA A 129 11.05 21.56 -15.37
CA ALA A 129 10.83 22.39 -14.20
C ALA A 129 11.70 21.99 -13.01
N ILE A 130 11.91 20.69 -12.77
CA ILE A 130 12.82 20.19 -11.73
C ILE A 130 14.27 20.54 -12.07
N ILE A 131 14.69 20.39 -13.32
CA ILE A 131 16.04 20.76 -13.77
C ILE A 131 16.27 22.26 -13.59
N GLU A 132 15.30 23.08 -13.96
CA GLU A 132 15.38 24.54 -13.81
C GLU A 132 15.45 24.96 -12.34
N LEU A 133 14.65 24.35 -11.47
CA LEU A 133 14.73 24.57 -10.02
C LEU A 133 16.08 24.14 -9.45
N ASP A 134 16.65 23.03 -9.91
CA ASP A 134 17.96 22.56 -9.46
C ASP A 134 19.08 23.49 -9.94
N ARG A 135 18.91 24.12 -11.11
CA ARG A 135 19.82 25.17 -11.60
C ARG A 135 19.76 26.43 -10.74
N HIS A 136 18.57 26.82 -10.28
CA HIS A 136 18.38 27.97 -9.41
C HIS A 136 18.79 27.73 -7.95
N TYR A 137 18.67 26.48 -7.49
CA TYR A 137 18.96 26.08 -6.10
C TYR A 137 19.83 24.80 -6.06
N PRO A 138 21.08 24.87 -6.54
CA PRO A 138 21.94 23.68 -6.71
C PRO A 138 22.27 22.97 -5.39
N GLU A 139 22.18 23.66 -4.25
CA GLU A 139 22.40 23.10 -2.92
C GLU A 139 21.23 22.22 -2.42
N ARG A 140 20.07 22.32 -3.07
CA ARG A 140 18.86 21.57 -2.71
C ARG A 140 18.87 20.15 -3.25
N GLY A 141 19.51 19.91 -4.39
CA GLY A 141 19.64 18.59 -5.01
C GLY A 141 18.30 17.98 -5.41
N TYR A 142 17.40 18.80 -5.97
CA TYR A 142 16.05 18.43 -6.37
C TYR A 142 16.04 17.33 -7.44
N VAL A 143 16.99 17.34 -8.38
CA VAL A 143 17.12 16.27 -9.39
C VAL A 143 17.41 14.93 -8.72
N LYS A 144 18.39 14.87 -7.81
CA LYS A 144 18.75 13.65 -7.08
C LYS A 144 17.62 13.17 -6.17
N LEU A 145 16.92 14.12 -5.53
CA LEU A 145 15.76 13.86 -4.70
C LEU A 145 14.61 13.21 -5.52
N TRP A 146 14.30 13.77 -6.70
CA TRP A 146 13.30 13.23 -7.63
C TRP A 146 13.69 11.86 -8.18
N GLN A 147 14.93 11.69 -8.63
CA GLN A 147 15.45 10.41 -9.13
C GLN A 147 15.40 9.31 -8.06
N GLY A 148 15.82 9.63 -6.83
CA GLY A 148 15.75 8.68 -5.71
C GLY A 148 14.33 8.23 -5.42
N TYR A 149 13.35 9.13 -5.52
CA TYR A 149 11.94 8.80 -5.35
C TYR A 149 11.41 7.87 -6.47
N ILE A 150 11.70 8.18 -7.74
CA ILE A 150 11.33 7.32 -8.89
C ILE A 150 11.96 5.92 -8.76
N GLN A 151 13.19 5.84 -8.27
CA GLN A 151 13.91 4.58 -8.05
C GLN A 151 13.43 3.80 -6.82
N GLY A 152 12.41 4.30 -6.09
CA GLY A 152 11.88 3.65 -4.90
C GLY A 152 12.78 3.69 -3.67
N LYS A 153 13.77 4.61 -3.64
CA LYS A 153 14.66 4.77 -2.48
C LYS A 153 13.89 5.33 -1.27
N LYS A 154 14.24 4.86 -0.09
CA LYS A 154 13.72 5.39 1.18
C LYS A 154 14.35 6.75 1.48
N GLN A 155 13.63 7.62 2.19
CA GLN A 155 14.13 8.95 2.57
C GLN A 155 15.48 8.91 3.30
N CYS A 156 15.73 7.89 4.14
CA CYS A 156 17.01 7.73 4.83
C CYS A 156 18.18 7.43 3.88
N GLN A 157 17.93 6.75 2.76
CA GLN A 157 18.93 6.45 1.74
C GLN A 157 19.25 7.71 0.93
N ILE A 158 18.22 8.45 0.52
CA ILE A 158 18.38 9.73 -0.20
C ILE A 158 19.07 10.77 0.71
N ALA A 159 18.72 10.81 1.99
CA ALA A 159 19.36 11.65 3.00
C ALA A 159 20.87 11.39 3.09
N ALA A 160 21.26 10.11 3.14
CA ALA A 160 22.67 9.71 3.15
C ALA A 160 23.40 10.11 1.86
N GLU A 161 22.77 9.93 0.70
CA GLU A 161 23.34 10.31 -0.61
C GLU A 161 23.52 11.83 -0.78
N LEU A 162 22.63 12.62 -0.18
CA LEU A 162 22.68 14.08 -0.21
C LEU A 162 23.46 14.68 0.97
N GLY A 163 23.95 13.86 1.91
CA GLY A 163 24.67 14.33 3.09
C GLY A 163 23.83 15.19 4.04
N ILE A 164 22.52 14.99 4.08
CA ILE A 164 21.58 15.76 4.90
C ILE A 164 20.74 14.87 5.82
N THR A 165 19.96 15.46 6.72
CA THR A 165 19.09 14.71 7.62
C THR A 165 17.80 14.25 6.91
N GLN A 166 17.21 13.15 7.38
CA GLN A 166 15.92 12.68 6.86
C GLN A 166 14.81 13.74 7.00
N GLY A 167 14.82 14.52 8.08
CA GLY A 167 13.87 15.63 8.26
C GLY A 167 14.02 16.73 7.20
N ALA A 168 15.26 16.98 6.74
CA ALA A 168 15.53 17.93 5.66
C ALA A 168 15.01 17.43 4.30
N ILE A 169 15.04 16.11 4.05
CA ILE A 169 14.46 15.50 2.85
C ILE A 169 12.96 15.77 2.77
N SER A 170 12.22 15.57 3.86
CA SER A 170 10.77 15.82 3.87
C SER A 170 10.43 17.27 3.59
N LYS A 171 11.21 18.22 4.15
CA LYS A 171 11.01 19.65 3.90
C LYS A 171 11.31 20.01 2.45
N ARG A 172 12.44 19.55 1.90
CA ARG A 172 12.81 19.78 0.50
C ARG A 172 11.81 19.17 -0.49
N TRP A 173 11.19 18.04 -0.14
CA TRP A 173 10.13 17.45 -0.96
C TRP A 173 8.85 18.29 -0.99
N GLN A 174 8.47 18.86 0.15
CA GLN A 174 7.35 19.80 0.22
C GLN A 174 7.65 21.09 -0.55
N GLU A 175 8.86 21.65 -0.40
CA GLU A 175 9.34 22.80 -1.18
C GLU A 175 9.24 22.53 -2.69
N LEU A 176 9.81 21.41 -3.16
CA LEU A 176 9.77 21.00 -4.56
C LEU A 176 8.34 20.87 -5.09
N ARG A 177 7.45 20.24 -4.33
CA ARG A 177 6.04 20.08 -4.70
C ARG A 177 5.32 21.43 -4.82
N SER A 178 5.57 22.36 -3.89
CA SER A 178 5.00 23.71 -3.93
C SER A 178 5.47 24.50 -5.15
N TYR A 179 6.77 24.43 -5.48
CA TYR A 179 7.30 25.11 -6.67
C TYR A 179 6.76 24.51 -7.98
N LEU A 180 6.66 23.18 -8.05
CA LEU A 180 6.07 22.53 -9.24
C LEU A 180 4.59 22.87 -9.41
N ALA A 181 3.82 22.93 -8.31
CA ALA A 181 2.43 23.37 -8.35
C ALA A 181 2.29 24.81 -8.88
N GLN A 182 3.16 25.72 -8.42
CA GLN A 182 3.17 27.11 -8.89
C GLN A 182 3.57 27.24 -10.37
N MET A 183 4.64 26.57 -10.81
CA MET A 183 5.10 26.66 -12.20
C MET A 183 4.14 26.02 -13.20
N LEU A 184 3.44 24.96 -12.79
CA LEU A 184 2.48 24.25 -13.66
C LEU A 184 1.06 24.82 -13.57
N GLY A 185 0.83 25.84 -12.75
CA GLY A 185 -0.49 26.46 -12.57
C GLY A 185 -1.53 25.55 -11.90
N ILE A 186 -1.07 24.51 -11.20
CA ILE A 186 -1.92 23.53 -10.52
C ILE A 186 -2.08 24.01 -9.07
N ASN A 187 -3.00 24.94 -8.83
CA ASN A 187 -3.34 25.35 -7.47
C ASN A 187 -4.00 24.17 -6.74
N GLY A 188 -3.50 23.87 -5.54
CA GLY A 188 -3.99 22.78 -4.69
C GLY A 188 -5.32 23.08 -4.01
#